data_AF-W7AX69-F1
#
_entry.id   AF-W7AX69-F1
#
_cell.length_a   1.000
_cell.length_b   1.000
_cell.length_c   1.000
_cell.angle_alpha   90.00
_cell.angle_beta   90.00
_cell.angle_gamma   90.00
#
_symmetry.space_group_name_H-M   'P 1'
#
loop_
_entity.id
_entity.type
_entity.pdbx_description
1 polymer ?
#
loop_
_entity_poly.entity_id
_entity_poly.type
_entity_poly.pdbx_seq_one_letter_code
_entity_poly.pdbx_strand_id
1 'polypeptide(L)'
;MLKERINFLVEKQGMTRKELVSGLITLPHFSNILTGRYILAEDLAVKFAEKLGVSTNYLLKAEDVSSQILKGADEIVNQMIAFSDIDETYVVTLPKSADALVLELSSKLMAACFYQLTQDQENYNRLHIHYLNFYLKEFPDSTIGQLPAPLKKAFYFYKMQVFRSKNDYEAASNYCHLLLPLLTENAEAWIAVKKIEIEILLTLKKL
;
A
#
# COMPACT_ATOMS: atom_id res chain seq x y z
N MET A 1 -10.28 -5.46 0.80
CA MET A 1 -9.21 -4.94 1.68
C MET A 1 -9.20 -5.65 3.03
N LEU A 2 -10.37 -5.92 3.64
CA LEU A 2 -10.47 -6.70 4.88
C LEU A 2 -9.88 -8.10 4.71
N LYS A 3 -10.22 -8.76 3.60
CA LYS A 3 -9.67 -10.07 3.23
C LYS A 3 -8.14 -10.08 3.26
N GLU A 4 -7.52 -9.14 2.57
CA GLU A 4 -6.06 -9.05 2.46
C GLU A 4 -5.44 -8.80 3.84
N ARG A 5 -6.03 -7.92 4.65
CA ARG A 5 -5.59 -7.68 6.03
C ARG A 5 -5.68 -8.91 6.92
N ILE A 6 -6.82 -9.61 6.90
CA ILE A 6 -6.99 -10.83 7.69
C ILE A 6 -5.97 -11.89 7.28
N ASN A 7 -5.73 -12.06 5.98
CA ASN A 7 -4.75 -13.02 5.49
C ASN A 7 -3.34 -12.67 5.97
N PHE A 8 -2.97 -11.39 5.88
CA PHE A 8 -1.69 -10.91 6.39
C PHE A 8 -1.52 -11.25 7.87
N LEU A 9 -2.54 -10.95 8.69
CA LEU A 9 -2.47 -11.18 10.14
C LEU A 9 -2.44 -12.66 10.50
N VAL A 10 -3.22 -13.49 9.79
CA VAL A 10 -3.24 -14.94 9.96
C VAL A 10 -1.88 -15.55 9.64
N GLU A 11 -1.27 -15.14 8.52
CA GLU A 11 0.08 -15.58 8.14
C GLU A 11 1.14 -15.10 9.15
N LYS A 12 1.06 -13.83 9.58
CA LYS A 12 1.97 -13.25 10.58
C LYS A 12 1.90 -13.97 11.93
N GLN A 13 0.72 -14.44 12.33
CA GLN A 13 0.53 -15.20 13.56
C GLN A 13 0.80 -16.71 13.40
N GLY A 14 1.17 -17.17 12.20
CA GLY A 14 1.44 -18.59 11.95
C GLY A 14 0.21 -19.48 12.13
N MET A 15 -1.00 -18.94 11.93
CA MET A 15 -2.25 -19.68 12.08
C MET A 15 -2.97 -19.83 10.74
N THR A 16 -4.04 -20.62 10.74
CA THR A 16 -4.95 -20.81 9.61
C THR A 16 -6.25 -20.03 9.82
N ARG A 17 -6.96 -19.72 8.72
CA ARG A 17 -8.32 -19.16 8.82
C ARG A 17 -9.28 -20.05 9.61
N LYS A 18 -9.08 -21.37 9.57
CA LYS A 18 -9.89 -22.34 10.34
C LYS A 18 -9.70 -22.16 11.84
N GLU A 19 -8.47 -21.95 12.29
CA GLU A 19 -8.16 -21.71 13.71
C GLU A 19 -8.69 -20.35 14.17
N LEU A 20 -8.59 -19.32 13.32
CA LEU A 20 -9.15 -18.00 13.60
C LEU A 20 -10.66 -18.09 13.90
N VAL A 21 -11.42 -18.82 13.07
CA VAL A 21 -12.89 -18.89 13.19
C VAL A 21 -13.42 -20.02 14.07
N SER A 22 -12.54 -20.93 14.51
CA SER A 22 -12.93 -22.10 15.30
C SER A 22 -13.73 -21.70 16.53
N GLY A 23 -14.91 -22.33 16.70
CA GLY A 23 -15.84 -22.09 17.79
C GLY A 23 -16.67 -20.80 17.69
N LEU A 24 -16.51 -20.02 16.61
CA LEU A 24 -17.19 -18.73 16.43
C LEU A 24 -18.17 -18.78 15.26
N ILE A 25 -17.69 -19.12 14.07
CA ILE A 25 -18.50 -19.22 12.84
C ILE A 25 -17.97 -20.32 11.92
N THR A 26 -18.77 -20.71 10.94
CA THR A 26 -18.34 -21.68 9.93
C THR A 26 -17.39 -21.03 8.91
N LEU A 27 -16.48 -21.82 8.33
CA LEU A 27 -15.58 -21.36 7.26
C LEU A 27 -16.33 -20.75 6.05
N PRO A 28 -17.46 -21.32 5.56
CA PRO A 28 -18.25 -20.69 4.51
C PRO A 28 -18.81 -19.32 4.90
N HIS A 29 -19.31 -19.16 6.14
CA HIS A 29 -19.79 -17.87 6.62
C HIS A 29 -18.67 -16.85 6.65
N PHE A 30 -17.49 -17.24 7.12
CA PHE A 30 -16.31 -16.37 7.12
C PHE A 30 -15.89 -15.96 5.70
N SER A 31 -15.90 -16.90 4.76
CA SER A 31 -15.57 -16.61 3.35
C SER A 31 -16.53 -15.56 2.75
N ASN A 32 -17.81 -15.60 3.13
CA ASN A 32 -18.79 -14.58 2.73
C ASN A 32 -18.50 -13.21 3.36
N ILE A 33 -18.01 -13.16 4.61
CA ILE A 33 -17.52 -11.91 5.22
C ILE A 33 -16.32 -11.37 4.44
N LEU A 34 -15.30 -12.19 4.17
CA LEU A 34 -14.09 -11.75 3.48
C LEU A 34 -14.36 -11.28 2.04
N THR A 35 -15.40 -11.81 1.39
CA THR A 35 -15.80 -11.38 0.04
C THR A 35 -16.75 -10.19 0.05
N GLY A 36 -17.04 -9.61 1.22
CA GLY A 36 -17.92 -8.45 1.37
C GLY A 36 -19.41 -8.76 1.21
N ARG A 37 -19.80 -10.04 1.13
CA ARG A 37 -21.22 -10.45 1.07
C ARG A 37 -21.91 -10.27 2.42
N TYR A 38 -21.16 -10.47 3.52
CA TYR A 38 -21.61 -10.25 4.88
C TYR A 38 -20.74 -9.21 5.58
N ILE A 39 -21.34 -8.46 6.49
CA ILE A 39 -20.62 -7.51 7.33
C ILE A 39 -19.90 -8.28 8.44
N LEU A 40 -18.67 -7.89 8.75
CA LEU A 40 -17.98 -8.37 9.94
C LEU A 40 -18.64 -7.74 11.17
N ALA A 41 -19.40 -8.54 11.92
CA ALA A 41 -20.03 -8.09 13.16
C ALA A 41 -18.99 -7.73 14.23
N GLU A 42 -19.29 -6.75 15.08
CA GLU A 42 -18.37 -6.20 16.06
C GLU A 42 -17.95 -7.22 17.13
N ASP A 43 -18.89 -8.01 17.63
CA ASP A 43 -18.64 -9.09 18.59
C ASP A 43 -17.67 -10.15 18.05
N LEU A 44 -17.83 -10.51 16.78
CA LEU A 44 -16.93 -11.39 16.06
C LEU A 44 -15.56 -10.75 15.82
N ALA A 45 -15.54 -9.47 15.45
CA ALA A 45 -14.31 -8.70 15.26
C ALA A 45 -13.49 -8.63 16.54
N VAL A 46 -14.11 -8.45 17.70
CA VAL A 46 -13.43 -8.47 19.01
C VAL A 46 -12.72 -9.80 19.21
N LYS A 47 -13.39 -10.93 18.94
CA LYS A 47 -12.79 -12.27 19.09
C LYS A 47 -11.68 -12.55 18.08
N PHE A 48 -11.80 -12.06 16.86
CA PHE A 48 -10.73 -12.16 15.87
C PHE A 48 -9.53 -11.27 16.24
N ALA A 49 -9.78 -10.05 16.69
CA ALA A 49 -8.74 -9.10 17.07
C ALA A 49 -7.90 -9.62 18.25
N GLU A 50 -8.56 -10.22 19.25
CA GLU A 50 -7.91 -10.91 20.38
C GLU A 50 -6.97 -12.01 19.88
N LYS A 51 -7.46 -12.93 19.03
CA LYS A 51 -6.64 -14.02 18.47
C LYS A 51 -5.49 -13.52 17.59
N LEU A 52 -5.69 -12.43 16.86
CA LEU A 52 -4.72 -11.87 15.93
C LEU A 52 -3.74 -10.88 16.57
N GLY A 53 -3.95 -10.52 17.84
CA GLY A 53 -3.11 -9.57 18.57
C GLY A 53 -3.18 -8.14 18.02
N VAL A 54 -4.36 -7.69 17.59
CA VAL A 54 -4.60 -6.34 17.03
C VAL A 54 -5.81 -5.68 17.68
N SER A 55 -6.04 -4.40 17.39
CA SER A 55 -7.27 -3.73 17.84
C SER A 55 -8.48 -4.16 17.00
N THR A 56 -9.68 -4.12 17.59
CA THR A 56 -10.93 -4.40 16.85
C THR A 56 -11.13 -3.45 15.68
N ASN A 57 -10.81 -2.16 15.86
CA ASN A 57 -10.92 -1.15 14.80
C ASN A 57 -10.00 -1.46 13.62
N TYR A 58 -8.84 -2.07 13.86
CA TYR A 58 -7.93 -2.49 12.80
C TYR A 58 -8.57 -3.50 11.85
N LEU A 59 -9.55 -4.28 12.33
CA LEU A 59 -10.33 -5.19 11.48
C LEU A 59 -11.55 -4.47 10.90
N LEU A 60 -12.36 -3.80 11.73
CA LEU A 60 -13.62 -3.19 11.31
C LEU A 60 -13.44 -2.06 10.28
N LYS A 61 -12.36 -1.29 10.38
CA LYS A 61 -12.08 -0.15 9.52
C LYS A 61 -11.08 -0.45 8.40
N ALA A 62 -10.72 -1.72 8.19
CA ALA A 62 -9.75 -2.12 7.18
C ALA A 62 -10.12 -1.61 5.76
N GLU A 63 -11.41 -1.51 5.47
CA GLU A 63 -11.95 -1.07 4.18
C GLU A 63 -12.45 0.38 4.20
N ASP A 64 -12.14 1.15 5.24
CA ASP A 64 -12.53 2.56 5.34
C ASP A 64 -11.88 3.36 4.20
N VAL A 65 -12.74 3.85 3.32
CA VAL A 65 -12.42 4.71 2.16
C VAL A 65 -13.22 6.01 2.25
N SER A 66 -13.54 6.45 3.46
CA SER A 66 -14.14 7.77 3.67
C SER A 66 -13.28 8.89 3.08
N SER A 67 -13.92 10.00 2.73
CA SER A 67 -13.23 11.14 2.12
C SER A 67 -12.06 11.65 2.95
N GLN A 68 -12.19 11.63 4.28
CA GLN A 68 -11.11 12.00 5.20
C GLN A 68 -9.89 11.08 5.08
N ILE A 69 -10.11 9.76 5.07
CA ILE A 69 -9.04 8.77 4.92
C ILE A 69 -8.38 8.88 3.55
N LEU A 70 -9.19 8.98 2.49
CA LEU A 70 -8.66 9.11 1.12
C LEU A 70 -7.86 10.39 0.96
N LYS A 71 -8.34 11.52 1.47
CA LYS A 71 -7.63 12.79 1.40
C LYS A 71 -6.30 12.74 2.15
N GLY A 72 -6.30 12.23 3.39
CA GLY A 72 -5.06 12.10 4.17
C GLY A 72 -4.03 11.17 3.51
N ALA A 73 -4.49 10.06 2.92
CA ALA A 73 -3.60 9.18 2.15
C ALA A 73 -3.07 9.86 0.88
N ASP A 74 -3.90 10.64 0.18
CA ASP A 74 -3.50 11.34 -1.04
C ASP A 74 -2.49 12.45 -0.74
N GLU A 75 -2.67 13.18 0.36
CA GLU A 75 -1.72 14.20 0.85
C GLU A 75 -0.35 13.58 1.09
N ILE A 76 -0.27 12.46 1.82
CA ILE A 76 0.98 11.72 2.04
C ILE A 76 1.63 11.32 0.72
N VAL A 77 0.86 10.71 -0.20
CA VAL A 77 1.40 10.22 -1.47
C VAL A 77 1.91 11.36 -2.33
N ASN A 78 1.10 12.40 -2.55
CA ASN A 78 1.49 13.53 -3.39
C ASN A 78 2.69 14.27 -2.82
N GLN A 79 2.72 14.50 -1.51
CA GLN A 79 3.87 15.08 -0.83
C GLN A 79 5.11 14.23 -1.13
N MET A 80 5.11 12.95 -0.74
CA MET A 80 6.23 12.04 -0.93
C MET A 80 6.70 11.91 -2.40
N ILE A 81 5.81 12.05 -3.38
CA ILE A 81 6.16 12.07 -4.81
C ILE A 81 6.86 13.38 -5.18
N ALA A 82 6.34 14.51 -4.72
CA ALA A 82 6.83 15.85 -5.07
C ALA A 82 8.25 16.13 -4.55
N PHE A 83 8.69 15.41 -3.52
CA PHE A 83 9.77 15.90 -2.67
C PHE A 83 11.18 15.88 -3.27
N SER A 84 11.76 17.09 -3.26
CA SER A 84 13.19 17.41 -3.27
C SER A 84 13.81 17.54 -1.85
N ASP A 85 12.98 17.66 -0.79
CA ASP A 85 13.41 18.06 0.56
C ASP A 85 12.76 17.29 1.73
N ILE A 86 12.33 16.02 1.55
CA ILE A 86 11.99 15.17 2.72
C ILE A 86 13.27 14.86 3.47
N ASP A 87 13.33 15.28 4.73
CA ASP A 87 14.27 14.72 5.67
C ASP A 87 13.73 13.41 6.28
N GLU A 88 14.62 12.62 6.87
CA GLU A 88 14.24 11.39 7.57
C GLU A 88 13.16 11.63 8.65
N THR A 89 13.05 12.85 9.18
CA THR A 89 12.11 13.17 10.25
C THR A 89 10.67 13.04 9.77
N TYR A 90 10.35 13.49 8.54
CA TYR A 90 8.99 13.34 8.00
C TYR A 90 8.61 11.86 7.81
N VAL A 91 9.52 11.02 7.31
CA VAL A 91 9.24 9.60 7.09
C VAL A 91 8.96 8.86 8.40
N VAL A 92 9.62 9.26 9.49
CA VAL A 92 9.35 8.73 10.83
C VAL A 92 7.96 9.13 11.34
N THR A 93 7.38 10.25 10.86
CA THR A 93 6.01 10.66 11.19
C THR A 93 4.94 9.91 10.42
N LEU A 94 5.29 9.21 9.33
CA LEU A 94 4.32 8.44 8.57
C LEU A 94 3.64 7.38 9.46
N PRO A 95 2.33 7.13 9.27
CA PRO A 95 1.61 6.13 10.05
C PRO A 95 2.29 4.77 10.00
N LYS A 96 2.87 4.34 11.12
CA LYS A 96 3.48 3.01 11.23
C LYS A 96 2.44 1.90 11.16
N SER A 97 1.24 2.18 11.66
CA SER A 97 0.04 1.37 11.49
C SER A 97 -1.17 2.30 11.39
N ALA A 98 -2.16 1.92 10.59
CA ALA A 98 -3.42 2.64 10.49
C ALA A 98 -4.59 1.67 10.30
N ASP A 99 -5.72 2.02 10.93
CA ASP A 99 -6.97 1.28 10.88
C ASP A 99 -7.46 1.07 9.44
N ALA A 100 -7.33 2.08 8.56
CA ALA A 100 -7.66 1.93 7.15
C ALA A 100 -6.47 1.40 6.35
N LEU A 101 -6.66 0.30 5.61
CA LEU A 101 -5.57 -0.31 4.84
C LEU A 101 -5.06 0.60 3.72
N VAL A 102 -5.94 1.39 3.09
CA VAL A 102 -5.56 2.35 2.05
C VAL A 102 -4.50 3.35 2.56
N LEU A 103 -4.66 3.86 3.77
CA LEU A 103 -3.74 4.81 4.38
C LEU A 103 -2.44 4.13 4.81
N GLU A 104 -2.55 2.98 5.48
CA GLU A 104 -1.41 2.23 5.97
C GLU A 104 -0.50 1.79 4.81
N LEU A 105 -1.06 1.10 3.81
CA LEU A 105 -0.29 0.55 2.71
C LEU A 105 0.30 1.64 1.81
N SER A 106 -0.44 2.73 1.55
CA SER A 106 0.11 3.87 0.81
C SER A 106 1.33 4.46 1.54
N SER A 107 1.23 4.64 2.86
CA SER A 107 2.34 5.16 3.68
C SER A 107 3.54 4.22 3.65
N LYS A 108 3.33 2.90 3.71
CA LYS A 108 4.42 1.91 3.62
C LYS A 108 5.08 1.90 2.25
N LEU A 109 4.32 1.95 1.16
CA LEU A 109 4.86 2.02 -0.20
C LEU A 109 5.70 3.29 -0.38
N MET A 110 5.22 4.43 0.13
CA MET A 110 5.96 5.68 0.09
C MET A 110 7.26 5.62 0.92
N ALA A 111 7.20 5.04 2.12
CA ALA A 111 8.39 4.83 2.94
C ALA A 111 9.42 3.94 2.23
N ALA A 112 8.98 2.89 1.52
CA ALA A 112 9.89 2.05 0.73
C ALA A 112 10.57 2.83 -0.40
N CYS A 113 9.84 3.69 -1.11
CA CYS A 113 10.42 4.57 -2.13
C CYS A 113 11.49 5.48 -1.54
N PHE A 114 11.23 6.03 -0.34
CA PHE A 114 12.20 6.86 0.36
C PHE A 114 13.46 6.08 0.74
N TYR A 115 13.33 4.93 1.41
CA TYR A 115 14.49 4.12 1.79
C TYR A 115 15.31 3.68 0.57
N GLN A 116 14.65 3.42 -0.56
CA GLN A 116 15.32 3.13 -1.81
C GLN A 116 16.12 4.34 -2.33
N LEU A 117 15.53 5.54 -2.31
CA LEU A 117 16.16 6.78 -2.73
C LEU A 117 17.39 7.12 -1.87
N THR A 118 17.28 6.97 -0.54
CA THR A 118 18.36 7.26 0.42
C THR A 118 19.36 6.12 0.58
N GLN A 119 19.21 5.03 -0.18
CA GLN A 119 20.04 3.83 -0.12
C GLN A 119 20.04 3.13 1.25
N ASP A 120 19.00 3.34 2.06
CA ASP A 120 18.78 2.66 3.34
C ASP A 120 18.23 1.24 3.10
N GLN A 121 19.14 0.33 2.75
CA GLN A 121 18.80 -1.05 2.43
C GLN A 121 18.29 -1.84 3.65
N GLU A 122 18.70 -1.48 4.87
CA GLU A 122 18.25 -2.17 6.08
C GLU A 122 16.75 -1.96 6.28
N ASN A 123 16.31 -0.70 6.30
CA ASN A 123 14.90 -0.38 6.49
C ASN A 123 14.04 -0.81 5.30
N TYR A 124 14.56 -0.67 4.08
CA TYR A 124 13.90 -1.18 2.88
C TYR A 124 13.63 -2.69 2.98
N ASN A 125 14.66 -3.50 3.25
CA ASN A 125 14.53 -4.96 3.34
C ASN A 125 13.63 -5.39 4.50
N ARG A 126 13.77 -4.76 5.66
CA ARG A 126 12.92 -5.04 6.83
C ARG A 126 11.45 -4.79 6.51
N LEU A 127 11.13 -3.67 5.87
CA LEU A 127 9.76 -3.33 5.49
C LEU A 127 9.21 -4.33 4.46
N HIS A 128 10.04 -4.75 3.51
CA HIS A 128 9.68 -5.77 2.53
C HIS A 128 9.37 -7.12 3.16
N ILE A 129 10.29 -7.66 3.95
CA ILE A 129 10.19 -8.98 4.55
C ILE A 129 8.98 -9.06 5.49
N HIS A 130 8.75 -8.04 6.32
CA HIS A 130 7.71 -8.11 7.35
C HIS A 130 6.34 -7.59 6.92
N TYR A 131 6.22 -6.96 5.76
CA TYR A 131 4.97 -6.31 5.36
C TYR A 131 4.73 -6.30 3.85
N LEU A 132 5.58 -5.60 3.06
CA LEU A 132 5.23 -5.33 1.67
C LEU A 132 5.22 -6.57 0.78
N ASN A 133 6.09 -7.56 0.99
CA ASN A 133 6.12 -8.76 0.14
C ASN A 133 4.78 -9.50 0.13
N PHE A 134 4.08 -9.51 1.25
CA PHE A 134 2.73 -10.07 1.33
C PHE A 134 1.75 -9.29 0.45
N TYR A 135 1.63 -7.98 0.67
CA TYR A 135 0.64 -7.16 -0.04
C TYR A 135 0.96 -6.97 -1.53
N LEU A 136 2.23 -6.91 -1.91
CA LEU A 136 2.64 -6.86 -3.32
C LEU A 136 2.25 -8.12 -4.09
N LYS A 137 2.15 -9.27 -3.41
CA LYS A 137 1.64 -10.52 -3.98
C LYS A 137 0.12 -10.52 -4.09
N GLU A 138 -0.58 -10.00 -3.08
CA GLU A 138 -2.05 -9.95 -3.06
C GLU A 138 -2.63 -8.89 -4.02
N PHE A 139 -1.86 -7.87 -4.38
CA PHE A 139 -2.23 -6.83 -5.34
C PHE A 139 -1.34 -6.87 -6.59
N PRO A 140 -1.52 -7.85 -7.48
CA PRO A 140 -0.79 -7.92 -8.74
C PRO A 140 -1.19 -6.77 -9.67
N ASP A 141 -0.36 -6.49 -10.68
CA ASP A 141 -0.48 -5.34 -11.56
C ASP A 141 -1.86 -5.22 -12.24
N SER A 142 -2.49 -6.36 -12.57
CA SER A 142 -3.84 -6.42 -13.15
C SER A 142 -4.95 -5.88 -12.25
N THR A 143 -4.71 -5.79 -10.94
CA THR A 143 -5.69 -5.36 -9.93
C THR A 143 -5.46 -3.93 -9.44
N ILE A 144 -4.26 -3.36 -9.64
CA ILE A 144 -3.90 -2.02 -9.14
C ILE A 144 -4.87 -0.94 -9.67
N GLY A 145 -5.33 -1.09 -10.92
CA GLY A 145 -6.30 -0.17 -11.54
C GLY A 145 -7.65 -0.09 -10.81
N GLN A 146 -8.00 -1.06 -9.96
CA GLN A 146 -9.25 -1.10 -9.21
C GLN A 146 -9.11 -0.55 -7.77
N LEU A 147 -7.90 -0.24 -7.32
CA LEU A 147 -7.64 0.26 -5.98
C LEU A 147 -8.13 1.71 -5.80
N PRO A 148 -8.40 2.14 -4.56
CA PRO A 148 -8.66 3.55 -4.25
C PRO A 148 -7.53 4.45 -4.75
N ALA A 149 -7.87 5.67 -5.19
CA ALA A 149 -6.95 6.54 -5.91
C ALA A 149 -5.60 6.78 -5.21
N PRO A 150 -5.53 7.06 -3.90
CA PRO A 150 -4.24 7.28 -3.23
C PRO A 150 -3.34 6.04 -3.27
N LEU A 151 -3.92 4.87 -3.00
CA LEU A 151 -3.18 3.61 -2.99
C LEU A 151 -2.73 3.22 -4.41
N LYS A 152 -3.58 3.44 -5.40
CA LYS A 152 -3.24 3.27 -6.82
C LYS A 152 -2.03 4.13 -7.22
N LYS A 153 -2.01 5.41 -6.84
CA LYS A 153 -0.86 6.31 -7.06
C LYS A 153 0.40 5.78 -6.40
N ALA A 154 0.31 5.41 -5.11
CA ALA A 154 1.44 4.88 -4.35
C ALA A 154 2.05 3.63 -4.99
N PHE A 155 1.21 2.70 -5.47
CA PHE A 155 1.65 1.50 -6.18
C PHE A 155 2.36 1.82 -7.49
N TYR A 156 1.78 2.69 -8.34
CA TYR A 156 2.41 3.04 -9.61
C TYR A 156 3.74 3.77 -9.39
N PHE A 157 3.81 4.69 -8.43
CA PHE A 157 5.07 5.35 -8.10
C PHE A 157 6.11 4.39 -7.55
N TYR A 158 5.74 3.49 -6.64
CA TYR A 158 6.62 2.46 -6.11
C TYR A 158 7.16 1.54 -7.22
N LYS A 159 6.29 1.04 -8.10
CA LYS A 159 6.70 0.19 -9.24
C LYS A 159 7.63 0.93 -10.18
N MET A 160 7.31 2.18 -10.52
CA MET A 160 8.16 3.05 -11.33
C MET A 160 9.58 3.14 -10.74
N GLN A 161 9.72 3.43 -9.44
CA GLN A 161 11.04 3.55 -8.80
C GLN A 161 11.79 2.21 -8.75
N VAL A 162 11.10 1.10 -8.48
CA VAL A 162 11.70 -0.25 -8.47
C VAL A 162 12.25 -0.65 -9.84
N PHE A 163 11.51 -0.38 -10.92
CA PHE A 163 11.99 -0.69 -12.27
C PHE A 163 13.11 0.25 -12.69
N ARG A 164 12.99 1.55 -12.37
CA ARG A 164 14.04 2.54 -12.60
C ARG A 164 15.35 2.16 -11.91
N SER A 165 15.31 1.71 -10.65
CA SER A 165 16.53 1.29 -9.93
C SER A 165 17.18 0.03 -10.50
N LYS A 166 16.45 -0.76 -11.30
CA LYS A 166 16.94 -1.96 -11.97
C LYS A 166 17.37 -1.70 -13.42
N ASN A 167 17.35 -0.44 -13.86
CA ASN A 167 17.57 -0.03 -15.25
C ASN A 167 16.54 -0.59 -16.24
N ASP A 168 15.37 -1.05 -15.77
CA ASP A 168 14.25 -1.45 -16.63
C ASP A 168 13.43 -0.21 -16.97
N TYR A 169 13.98 0.61 -17.84
CA TYR A 169 13.44 1.92 -18.19
C TYR A 169 12.14 1.85 -18.99
N GLU A 170 11.91 0.77 -19.75
CA GLU A 170 10.64 0.55 -20.46
C GLU A 170 9.50 0.30 -19.48
N ALA A 171 9.69 -0.61 -18.51
CA ALA A 171 8.70 -0.86 -17.48
C ALA A 171 8.47 0.38 -16.62
N ALA A 172 9.52 1.09 -16.23
CA ALA A 172 9.41 2.35 -15.47
C ALA A 172 8.61 3.41 -16.24
N SER A 173 8.83 3.54 -17.57
CA SER A 173 8.07 4.44 -18.44
C SER A 173 6.59 4.10 -18.46
N ASN A 174 6.22 2.81 -18.56
CA ASN A 174 4.82 2.39 -18.52
C ASN A 174 4.12 2.84 -17.23
N TYR A 175 4.78 2.74 -16.08
CA TYR A 175 4.23 3.21 -14.81
C TYR A 175 4.15 4.74 -14.70
N CYS A 176 5.05 5.49 -15.35
CA CYS A 176 4.91 6.95 -15.49
C CYS A 176 3.61 7.31 -16.21
N HIS A 177 3.33 6.67 -17.34
CA HIS A 177 2.13 6.92 -18.15
C HIS A 177 0.84 6.60 -17.39
N LEU A 178 0.86 5.58 -16.52
CA LEU A 178 -0.28 5.24 -15.66
C LEU A 178 -0.46 6.21 -14.48
N LEU A 179 0.64 6.75 -13.94
CA LEU A 179 0.62 7.63 -12.77
C LEU A 179 0.27 9.08 -13.12
N LEU A 180 0.84 9.63 -14.19
CA LEU A 180 0.72 11.05 -14.54
C LEU A 180 -0.73 11.57 -14.66
N PRO A 181 -1.68 10.83 -15.28
CA PRO A 181 -3.08 11.27 -15.33
C PRO A 181 -3.74 11.39 -13.96
N LEU A 182 -3.22 10.72 -12.93
CA LEU A 182 -3.74 10.74 -11.57
C LEU A 182 -3.23 11.94 -10.76
N LEU A 183 -2.21 12.64 -11.23
CA LEU A 183 -1.54 13.73 -10.51
C LEU A 183 -1.92 15.13 -11.02
N THR A 184 -2.85 15.25 -11.96
CA THR A 184 -3.18 16.52 -12.62
C THR A 184 -3.66 17.62 -11.66
N GLU A 185 -4.25 17.25 -10.53
CA GLU A 185 -4.70 18.19 -9.49
C GLU A 185 -3.57 18.64 -8.55
N ASN A 186 -2.41 17.98 -8.57
CA ASN A 186 -1.24 18.34 -7.78
C ASN A 186 -0.03 18.61 -8.71
N ALA A 187 0.17 19.87 -9.05
CA ALA A 187 1.20 20.29 -9.99
C ALA A 187 2.62 19.89 -9.54
N GLU A 188 2.93 19.93 -8.25
CA GLU A 188 4.26 19.61 -7.74
C GLU A 188 4.60 18.13 -7.93
N ALA A 189 3.69 17.24 -7.50
CA ALA A 189 3.85 15.80 -7.69
C ALA A 189 3.89 15.44 -9.19
N TRP A 190 3.05 16.08 -10.00
CA TRP A 190 3.04 15.88 -11.44
C TRP A 190 4.37 16.29 -12.09
N ILE A 191 4.91 17.46 -11.74
CA ILE A 191 6.20 17.96 -12.24
C ILE A 191 7.33 17.00 -11.83
N ALA A 192 7.32 16.50 -10.59
CA ALA A 192 8.32 15.55 -10.11
C ALA A 192 8.34 14.26 -10.95
N VAL A 193 7.16 13.67 -11.21
CA VAL A 193 7.06 12.48 -12.06
C VAL A 193 7.44 12.79 -13.52
N LYS A 194 7.07 13.97 -14.05
CA LYS A 194 7.48 14.37 -15.41
C LYS A 194 8.98 14.51 -15.57
N LYS A 195 9.70 15.02 -14.57
CA LYS A 195 11.17 15.06 -14.60
C LYS A 195 11.76 13.65 -14.71
N ILE A 196 11.21 12.70 -13.95
CA ILE A 196 11.61 11.29 -14.01
C ILE A 196 11.29 10.68 -15.38
N GLU A 197 10.11 10.93 -15.93
CA GLU A 197 9.73 10.45 -17.27
C GLU A 197 10.70 10.96 -18.35
N ILE A 198 11.06 12.24 -18.32
CA ILE A 198 12.02 12.83 -19.26
C ILE A 198 13.40 12.16 -19.13
N GLU A 199 13.89 11.94 -17.91
CA GLU A 199 15.14 11.22 -17.65
C GLU A 199 15.12 9.80 -18.25
N ILE A 200 14.03 9.07 -18.02
CA ILE A 200 13.82 7.72 -18.55
C ILE A 200 13.85 7.73 -20.08
N LEU A 201 13.09 8.63 -20.72
CA LEU A 201 13.03 8.74 -22.18
C LEU A 201 14.37 9.14 -22.81
N LEU A 202 15.11 10.04 -22.17
CA LEU A 202 16.46 10.41 -22.61
C LEU A 202 17.44 9.24 -22.51
N THR A 203 17.26 8.37 -21.53
CA THR A 203 18.09 7.16 -21.35
C THR A 203 17.75 6.11 -22.40
N LEU A 204 16.47 5.83 -22.63
CA LEU A 204 16.01 4.92 -23.67
C LEU A 204 16.45 5.34 -25.08
N LYS A 205 16.46 6.65 -25.36
CA LYS A 205 16.92 7.18 -26.66
C LYS A 205 18.42 6.96 -26.93
N LYS A 206 19.23 6.80 -25.87
CA LYS A 206 20.69 6.61 -25.99
C LYS A 206 21.09 5.14 -26.14
N LEU A 207 20.18 4.21 -25.86
CA LEU A 207 20.33 2.77 -26.05
C LEU A 207 20.01 2.40 -27.51
#